data_AF-A0A352S2Y5-F1
#
_entry.id   AF-A0A352S2Y5-F1
#
_cell.length_a   1.000
_cell.length_b   1.000
_cell.length_c   1.000
_cell.angle_alpha   90.00
_cell.angle_beta   90.00
_cell.angle_gamma   90.00
#
_symmetry.space_group_name_H-M   'P 1'
#
loop_
_entity.id
_entity.type
_entity.pdbx_description
1 polymer ?
#
loop_
_entity_poly.entity_id
_entity_poly.type
_entity_poly.pdbx_seq_one_letter_code
_entity_poly.pdbx_strand_id
1 'polypeptide(L)'
;MPLTRRDFIKQTAIAATASVAGVSLPTDAANFVTDSEVTKLKWSKAPCRFCGTGCGVTVAVKDNRVVATQGDPLCEVNKGLN
;
A
#
# COMPACT_ATOMS: atom_id res chain seq x y z
N MET A 1 -4.23 8.09 -18.63
CA MET A 1 -4.17 7.79 -20.08
C MET A 1 -3.98 6.29 -20.23
N PRO A 2 -4.76 5.58 -21.06
CA PRO A 2 -4.52 4.17 -21.32
C PRO A 2 -3.15 4.01 -22.00
N LEU A 3 -2.30 3.14 -21.46
CA LEU A 3 -0.96 2.89 -22.00
C LEU A 3 -1.10 2.26 -23.39
N THR A 4 -0.65 2.95 -24.45
CA THR A 4 -0.70 2.35 -25.78
C THR A 4 0.45 1.37 -25.98
N ARG A 5 0.25 0.35 -26.81
CA ARG A 5 1.29 -0.62 -27.19
C ARG A 5 2.57 0.06 -27.69
N ARG A 6 2.44 1.18 -28.41
CA ARG A 6 3.56 1.96 -28.94
C ARG A 6 4.34 2.67 -27.84
N ASP A 7 3.64 3.21 -26.84
CA ASP A 7 4.27 3.89 -25.71
C ASP A 7 5.03 2.90 -24.82
N PHE A 8 4.45 1.70 -24.61
CA PHE A 8 5.12 0.61 -23.90
C PHE A 8 6.46 0.25 -24.55
N ILE A 9 6.48 0.00 -25.87
CA ILE A 9 7.71 -0.36 -26.60
C ILE A 9 8.77 0.75 -26.49
N LYS A 10 8.36 2.02 -26.59
CA LYS A 10 9.27 3.16 -26.44
C LYS A 10 9.87 3.23 -25.04
N GLN A 11 9.04 3.08 -24.00
CA GLN A 11 9.49 3.11 -22.61
C GLN A 11 10.46 1.95 -22.30
N THR A 12 10.19 0.74 -22.80
CA THR A 12 11.10 -0.40 -22.63
C THR A 12 12.45 -0.18 -23.33
N ALA A 13 12.44 0.37 -24.55
CA ALA A 13 13.67 0.68 -25.27
C ALA A 13 14.52 1.75 -24.56
N ILE A 14 13.87 2.77 -24.00
CA ILE A 14 14.51 3.82 -23.20
C ILE A 14 15.11 3.21 -21.92
N ALA A 15 14.34 2.38 -21.20
CA ALA A 15 14.80 1.71 -19.98
C ALA A 15 16.01 0.79 -20.23
N ALA A 16 15.97 -0.02 -21.28
CA ALA A 16 17.06 -0.92 -21.64
C ALA A 16 18.34 -0.13 -21.98
N THR A 17 18.23 0.90 -22.81
CA THR A 17 19.39 1.74 -23.20
C THR A 17 19.98 2.47 -21.99
N ALA A 18 19.13 3.04 -21.14
CA ALA A 18 19.56 3.74 -19.93
C ALA A 18 20.29 2.82 -18.94
N SER A 19 19.80 1.57 -18.79
CA SER A 19 20.43 0.57 -17.93
C SER A 19 21.84 0.18 -18.41
N VAL A 20 22.05 0.09 -19.72
CA VAL A 20 23.35 -0.24 -20.32
C VAL A 20 24.29 0.97 -20.33
N ALA A 21 23.76 2.16 -20.60
CA ALA A 21 24.53 3.40 -20.66
C ALA A 21 24.86 3.98 -19.27
N GLY A 22 24.29 3.42 -18.19
CA GLY A 22 24.47 3.92 -16.82
C GLY A 22 23.85 5.30 -16.58
N VAL A 23 22.87 5.69 -17.41
CA VAL A 23 22.21 7.00 -17.34
C VAL A 23 20.92 6.87 -16.52
N SER A 24 20.71 7.76 -15.55
CA SER A 24 19.46 7.82 -14.80
C SER A 24 18.35 8.41 -15.67
N LEU A 25 17.21 7.71 -15.72
CA LEU A 25 16.01 8.25 -16.36
C LEU A 25 15.30 9.22 -15.42
N PRO A 26 14.71 10.31 -15.95
CA PRO A 26 13.71 11.07 -15.22
C PRO A 26 12.61 10.10 -14.82
N THR A 27 12.44 9.89 -13.52
CA THR A 27 11.38 9.04 -12.98
C THR A 27 10.13 9.89 -12.90
N ASP A 28 9.10 9.55 -13.68
CA ASP A 28 7.76 10.01 -13.35
C ASP A 28 7.43 9.46 -11.96
N ALA A 29 7.05 10.34 -11.03
CA ALA A 29 6.70 9.97 -9.68
C ALA A 29 5.69 8.82 -9.74
N ALA A 30 5.94 7.75 -8.98
CA ALA A 30 4.94 6.71 -8.80
C ALA A 30 3.65 7.42 -8.36
N ASN A 31 2.57 7.24 -9.13
CA ASN A 31 1.27 7.85 -8.84
C ASN A 31 0.71 7.19 -7.58
N PHE A 32 1.27 7.56 -6.42
CA PHE A 32 0.63 7.33 -5.15
C PHE A 32 -0.67 8.08 -5.20
N VAL A 33 -1.76 7.36 -4.99
CA VAL A 33 -3.06 7.99 -4.81
C VAL A 33 -2.97 8.75 -3.48
N THR A 34 -2.62 10.02 -3.54
CA THR A 34 -2.47 10.92 -2.37
C THR A 34 -3.78 11.59 -2.00
N ASP A 35 -4.82 11.43 -2.83
CA ASP A 35 -6.13 11.98 -2.57
C ASP A 35 -6.74 11.30 -1.33
N SER A 36 -7.09 12.14 -0.35
CA SER A 36 -7.63 11.69 0.93
C SER A 36 -8.99 11.01 0.76
N GLU A 37 -9.79 11.41 -0.22
CA GLU A 37 -11.14 10.84 -0.39
C GLU A 37 -11.09 9.38 -0.83
N VAL A 38 -10.13 9.04 -1.69
CA VAL A 38 -9.92 7.66 -2.16
C VAL A 38 -9.07 6.82 -1.20
N THR A 39 -8.34 7.43 -0.28
CA THR A 39 -7.53 6.71 0.73
C THR A 39 -8.15 6.67 2.14
N LYS A 40 -9.30 7.32 2.35
CA LYS A 40 -10.01 7.29 3.64
C LYS A 40 -10.39 5.85 4.02
N LEU A 41 -9.86 5.41 5.16
CA LEU A 41 -10.17 4.15 5.80
C LEU A 41 -10.84 4.43 7.14
N LYS A 42 -11.94 3.72 7.44
CA LYS A 42 -12.51 3.74 8.79
C LYS A 42 -11.76 2.73 9.64
N TRP A 43 -11.05 3.20 10.66
CA TRP A 43 -10.33 2.35 11.60
C TRP A 43 -11.15 2.10 12.86
N SER A 44 -11.12 0.88 13.38
CA SER A 44 -11.79 0.50 14.63
C SER A 44 -10.99 -0.56 15.38
N LYS A 45 -11.00 -0.52 16.70
CA LYS A 45 -10.33 -1.50 17.57
C LYS A 45 -11.15 -2.79 17.66
N ALA A 46 -10.48 -3.94 17.59
CA ALA A 46 -11.07 -5.26 17.83
C ALA A 46 -10.04 -6.20 18.50
N PRO A 47 -10.48 -7.20 19.27
CA PRO A 47 -9.61 -8.29 19.70
C PRO A 47 -9.27 -9.22 18.52
N CYS A 48 -8.05 -9.75 18.48
CA CYS A 48 -7.63 -10.78 17.56
C CYS A 48 -8.49 -12.03 17.73
N ARG A 49 -8.97 -12.61 16.62
CA ARG A 49 -9.96 -13.70 16.66
C ARG A 49 -9.37 -15.09 16.82
N PHE A 50 -8.04 -15.25 16.86
CA PHE A 50 -7.39 -16.55 16.85
C PHE A 50 -7.33 -17.22 18.23
N CYS A 51 -6.30 -16.92 19.01
CA CYS A 51 -6.00 -17.60 20.28
C CYS A 51 -6.38 -16.76 21.51
N GLY A 52 -6.23 -17.36 22.70
CA GLY A 52 -6.53 -16.72 23.99
C GLY A 52 -5.54 -15.65 24.45
N THR A 53 -4.47 -15.37 23.69
CA THR A 53 -3.52 -14.29 24.02
C THR A 53 -4.22 -12.93 24.05
N GLY A 54 -5.23 -12.72 23.18
CA GLY A 54 -6.05 -11.51 23.21
C GLY A 54 -5.35 -10.26 22.68
N CYS A 55 -4.47 -10.41 21.68
CA CYS A 55 -3.84 -9.27 21.01
C CYS A 55 -4.90 -8.28 20.50
N GLY A 56 -4.68 -6.98 20.71
CA GLY A 56 -5.53 -5.95 20.13
C GLY A 56 -5.09 -5.63 18.71
N VAL A 57 -6.06 -5.49 17.80
CA VAL A 57 -5.82 -5.08 16.41
C VAL A 57 -6.68 -3.87 16.05
N THR A 58 -6.17 -3.04 15.15
CA THR A 58 -6.94 -2.02 14.44
C THR A 58 -7.35 -2.58 13.09
N VAL A 59 -8.62 -2.42 12.74
CA VAL A 59 -9.22 -2.95 11.52
C VAL A 59 -9.63 -1.79 10.62
N ALA A 60 -9.11 -1.76 9.40
CA ALA A 60 -9.48 -0.79 8.37
C ALA A 60 -10.62 -1.33 7.50
N VAL A 61 -11.72 -0.59 7.47
CA VAL A 61 -12.88 -0.88 6.62
C VAL A 61 -13.02 0.20 5.55
N LYS A 62 -13.21 -0.25 4.31
CA LYS A 62 -13.56 0.58 3.15
C LYS A 62 -14.61 -0.16 2.32
N ASP A 63 -15.62 0.56 1.84
CA ASP A 63 -16.68 0.00 0.99
C ASP A 63 -17.31 -1.28 1.59
N ASN A 64 -17.59 -1.24 2.90
CA ASN A 64 -18.14 -2.34 3.69
C ASN A 64 -17.28 -3.63 3.69
N ARG A 65 -15.98 -3.51 3.43
CA ARG A 65 -15.03 -4.63 3.43
C ARG A 65 -13.80 -4.32 4.27
N VAL A 66 -13.31 -5.33 4.97
CA VAL A 66 -12.01 -5.26 5.66
C VAL A 66 -10.89 -5.33 4.64
N VAL A 67 -10.04 -4.30 4.61
CA VAL A 67 -8.93 -4.19 3.65
C VAL A 67 -7.56 -4.26 4.31
N ALA A 68 -7.45 -4.00 5.61
CA ALA A 68 -6.22 -4.14 6.37
C ALA A 68 -6.50 -4.39 7.85
N THR A 69 -5.57 -5.06 8.51
CA THR A 69 -5.49 -5.18 9.97
C THR A 69 -4.07 -4.93 10.44
N GLN A 70 -3.89 -4.22 11.54
CA GLN A 70 -2.60 -3.96 12.16
C GLN A 70 -2.68 -4.18 13.68
N GLY A 71 -1.54 -4.41 14.32
CA GLY A 71 -1.50 -4.45 15.78
C GLY A 71 -1.87 -3.08 16.36
N ASP A 72 -2.67 -3.07 17.42
CA ASP A 72 -3.04 -1.85 18.12
C ASP A 72 -1.88 -1.39 19.02
N PRO A 73 -1.25 -0.23 18.76
CA PRO A 73 -0.16 0.29 19.58
C PRO A 73 -0.58 0.57 21.02
N LEU A 74 -1.88 0.81 21.25
CA LEU A 74 -2.45 1.10 22.58
C LEU A 74 -2.86 -0.17 23.34
N CYS A 75 -2.78 -1.35 22.71
CA CYS A 75 -3.10 -2.58 23.41
C CYS A 75 -1.89 -3.08 24.20
N GLU A 76 -2.04 -3.19 25.52
CA GLU A 76 -0.96 -3.57 26.43
C GLU A 76 -0.37 -4.97 26.14
N VAL A 77 -1.20 -5.89 25.66
CA VAL A 77 -0.82 -7.29 25.37
C VAL A 77 0.27 -7.36 24.30
N ASN A 78 0.09 -6.66 23.18
CA ASN A 78 0.93 -6.79 22.00
C ASN A 78 1.66 -5.51 21.60
N LYS A 79 1.31 -4.34 22.17
CA LYS A 79 1.98 -3.04 21.97
C LYS A 79 2.21 -2.70 20.49
N GLY A 80 1.24 -3.01 19.64
CA GLY A 80 1.31 -2.75 18.20
C GLY A 80 1.91 -3.88 17.35
N LEU A 81 2.38 -4.98 17.94
CA LEU A 81 2.87 -6.14 17.20
C LEU A 81 1.71 -7.05 16.77
N ASN A 82 1.77 -7.60 15.55
CA ASN A 82 0.75 -8.50 15.01
C ASN A 82 1.38 -9.48 14.03
#